data_AF-A0A8C0CLV4-F1
#
_entry.id   AF-A0A8C0CLV4-F1
#
_cell.length_a   1.000
_cell.length_b   1.000
_cell.length_c   1.000
_cell.angle_alpha   90.00
_cell.angle_beta   90.00
_cell.angle_gamma   90.00
#
_symmetry.space_group_name_H-M   'P 1'
#
loop_
_entity.id
_entity.type
_entity.pdbx_description
1 polymer ?
#
loop_
_entity_poly.entity_id
_entity_poly.type
_entity_poly.pdbx_seq_one_letter_code
_entity_poly.pdbx_strand_id
1 'polypeptide(L)' 'MRVKREALQSTAYPVVQTFCQKHGLMSEVVDLRWGIRNTEATNHMTTELCLEELDWCRKTSIGPAFVVSLLGGMD' A
#
# COMPACT_ATOMS: atom_id res chain seq x y z
N MET A 1 10.74 10.25 2.43
CA MET A 1 9.71 9.19 2.67
C MET A 1 8.57 9.63 3.58
N ARG A 2 8.85 10.17 4.78
CA ARG A 2 7.81 10.60 5.74
C ARG A 2 6.78 11.58 5.16
N VAL A 3 7.22 12.62 4.46
CA VAL A 3 6.33 13.61 3.82
C VAL A 3 5.39 12.97 2.79
N LYS A 4 5.90 12.08 1.91
CA LYS A 4 5.09 11.36 0.93
C LYS A 4 4.04 10.47 1.60
N ARG A 5 4.40 9.85 2.74
CA ARG A 5 3.49 9.02 3.55
C ARG A 5 2.41 9.86 4.22
N GLU A 6 2.78 10.99 4.80
CA GLU A 6 1.85 11.93 5.42
C GLU A 6 0.82 12.42 4.41
N ALA A 7 1.28 12.82 3.21
CA ALA A 7 0.38 13.21 2.12
C ALA A 7 -0.58 12.08 1.69
N LEU A 8 -0.13 10.82 1.68
CA LEU A 8 -1.02 9.69 1.42
C LEU A 8 -2.10 9.57 2.51
N GLN A 9 -1.71 9.64 3.79
CA GLN A 9 -2.62 9.48 4.93
C GLN A 9 -3.59 10.65 5.09
N SER A 10 -3.12 11.90 4.98
CA SER A 10 -3.93 13.09 5.24
C SER A 10 -4.78 13.50 4.04
N THR A 11 -4.40 13.08 2.82
CA THR A 11 -4.99 13.64 1.59
C THR A 11 -5.45 12.56 0.62
N ALA A 12 -4.57 11.65 0.20
CA ALA A 12 -4.93 10.70 -0.86
C ALA A 12 -5.94 9.63 -0.39
N TYR A 13 -5.70 8.97 0.75
CA TYR A 13 -6.55 7.89 1.24
C TYR A 13 -7.99 8.34 1.54
N PRO A 14 -8.24 9.48 2.22
CA PRO A 14 -9.60 9.95 2.45
C PRO A 14 -10.37 10.23 1.14
N VAL A 15 -9.69 10.75 0.12
CA VAL A 15 -10.30 11.04 -1.19
C VAL A 15 -10.71 9.74 -1.89
N VAL A 16 -9.81 8.74 -1.93
CA VAL A 16 -10.11 7.43 -2.53
C VAL A 16 -11.22 6.72 -1.77
N GLN A 17 -11.17 6.74 -0.44
CA GLN A 17 -12.20 6.13 0.40
C GLN A 17 -13.57 6.76 0.17
N THR A 18 -13.65 8.09 0.13
CA THR A 18 -14.90 8.81 -0.13
C THR A 18 -15.45 8.48 -1.52
N PHE A 19 -14.58 8.37 -2.53
CA PHE A 19 -14.98 7.98 -3.88
C PHE A 19 -15.56 6.55 -3.90
N CYS A 20 -14.84 5.57 -3.34
CA CYS A 20 -15.31 4.19 -3.29
C CYS A 20 -16.64 4.05 -2.54
N GLN A 21 -16.78 4.71 -1.39
CA GLN A 21 -18.02 4.70 -0.59
C GLN A 21 -19.22 5.23 -1.37
N LYS A 22 -19.06 6.32 -2.14
CA LYS A 22 -20.11 6.87 -3.01
C LYS A 22 -20.60 5.88 -4.06
N HIS A 23 -19.77 4.91 -4.44
CA HIS A 23 -20.08 3.86 -5.39
C HIS A 23 -20.44 2.51 -4.74
N GLY A 24 -20.64 2.47 -3.42
CA GLY A 24 -20.94 1.23 -2.69
C GLY A 24 -19.77 0.24 -2.62
N LEU A 25 -18.55 0.73 -2.83
CA LEU A 25 -17.32 -0.07 -2.79
C LEU A 25 -16.57 0.14 -1.47
N MET A 26 -15.93 -0.93 -1.00
CA MET A 26 -14.97 -0.87 0.10
C MET A 26 -13.57 -0.63 -0.46
N SER A 27 -12.83 0.30 0.14
CA SER A 27 -11.42 0.55 -0.18
C SER A 27 -10.54 0.08 0.98
N GLU A 28 -9.55 -0.73 0.70
CA GLU A 28 -8.55 -1.17 1.67
C GLU A 28 -7.16 -0.63 1.30
N VAL A 29 -6.38 -0.27 2.31
CA VAL A 29 -5.01 0.21 2.15
C VAL A 29 -4.08 -0.77 2.84
N VAL A 30 -3.20 -1.40 2.06
CA VAL A 30 -2.19 -2.35 2.55
C VAL A 30 -0.81 -1.73 2.39
N ASP A 31 -0.09 -1.56 3.50
CA ASP A 31 1.30 -1.08 3.49
C ASP A 31 2.26 -2.27 3.58
N LEU A 32 2.90 -2.60 2.46
CA LEU A 32 3.79 -3.76 2.35
C LEU A 32 5.14 -3.59 3.07
N ARG A 33 5.51 -2.37 3.51
CA ARG A 33 6.85 -2.10 4.09
C ARG A 33 6.81 -1.57 5.53
N TRP A 34 5.63 -1.34 6.10
CA TRP A 34 5.48 -0.74 7.42
C TRP A 34 4.89 -1.75 8.41
N GLY A 35 5.76 -2.45 9.15
CA GLY A 35 5.36 -3.48 10.11
C GLY A 35 6.41 -4.54 10.41
N ILE A 36 7.45 -4.64 9.57
CA ILE A 36 8.58 -5.53 9.81
C ILE A 36 9.56 -4.82 10.73
N ARG A 37 9.77 -5.38 11.94
CA ARG A 37 10.75 -4.86 12.89
C ARG A 37 12.12 -4.87 12.23
N ASN A 38 12.87 -3.78 12.41
CA ASN A 38 14.14 -3.46 11.74
C ASN A 38 15.23 -4.56 11.87
N THR A 39 15.03 -5.57 12.71
CA THR A 39 15.90 -6.72 12.94
C THR A 39 15.62 -7.92 12.02
N GLU A 40 14.47 -7.97 11.34
CA GLU A 40 14.07 -9.05 10.42
C GLU A 40 14.27 -8.69 8.94
N ALA A 41 14.79 -7.49 8.66
CA ALA A 41 15.11 -6.99 7.31
C ALA A 41 16.34 -7.68 6.67
N THR A 42 16.66 -8.91 7.10
CA THR A 42 17.74 -9.70 6.54
C THR A 42 17.18 -10.61 5.45
N ASN A 43 17.13 -10.05 4.24
CA ASN A 43 17.24 -10.70 2.94
C ASN A 43 16.15 -11.71 2.49
N HIS A 44 15.66 -11.47 1.27
CA HIS A 44 14.80 -12.32 0.41
C HIS A 44 13.40 -12.69 0.92
N MET A 45 13.23 -13.16 2.15
CA MET A 45 11.92 -13.61 2.66
C MET A 45 10.89 -12.48 2.76
N THR A 46 11.33 -11.25 3.06
CA THR A 46 10.46 -10.07 3.10
C THR A 46 9.87 -9.74 1.74
N THR A 47 10.65 -9.87 0.66
CA THR A 47 10.18 -9.54 -0.70
C THR A 47 9.15 -10.56 -1.18
N GLU A 48 9.37 -11.84 -0.90
CA GLU A 48 8.43 -12.91 -1.25
C GLU A 48 7.08 -12.71 -0.55
N LEU A 49 7.09 -12.42 0.75
CA LEU A 49 5.87 -12.09 1.50
C LEU A 49 5.15 -10.86 0.93
N CYS A 50 5.89 -9.81 0.54
CA CYS A 50 5.27 -8.64 -0.11
C CYS A 50 4.64 -9.00 -1.47
N LEU A 51 5.24 -9.92 -2.22
CA LEU A 51 4.72 -10.37 -3.52
C LEU A 51 3.50 -11.28 -3.35
N GLU A 52 3.50 -12.15 -2.35
CA GLU A 52 2.34 -12.97 -1.98
C GLU A 52 1.16 -12.09 -1.56
N GLU A 53 1.40 -11.10 -0.69
CA GLU A 53 0.36 -10.16 -0.27
C GLU A 53 -0.18 -9.34 -1.45
N LEU A 54 0.70 -8.94 -2.38
CA LEU A 54 0.29 -8.26 -3.61
C LEU A 54 -0.59 -9.16 -4.50
N ASP A 55 -0.24 -10.45 -4.63
CA ASP A 55 -1.04 -11.41 -5.39
C ASP A 55 -2.40 -11.66 -4.73
N TRP A 56 -2.44 -11.75 -3.39
CA TRP A 56 -3.68 -11.80 -2.62
C TRP A 56 -4.56 -10.58 -2.87
N CYS A 57 -4.02 -9.37 -2.75
CA CYS A 57 -4.74 -8.12 -3.03
C CYS A 57 -5.34 -8.10 -4.45
N ARG A 58 -4.61 -8.64 -5.43
CA ARG A 58 -5.09 -8.74 -6.83
C ARG A 58 -6.23 -9.74 -6.96
N LYS A 59 -6.15 -10.89 -6.29
CA LYS A 59 -7.17 -11.95 -6.34
C LYS A 59 -8.45 -11.58 -5.62
N THR A 60 -8.38 -10.83 -4.52
CA THR A 60 -9.53 -10.49 -3.69
C THR A 60 -10.21 -9.18 -4.09
N SER A 61 -9.53 -8.33 -4.87
CA SER A 61 -10.10 -7.08 -5.34
C SER A 61 -11.29 -7.32 -6.28
N ILE A 62 -12.44 -6.72 -5.94
CA ILE A 62 -13.65 -6.72 -6.78
C ILE A 62 -13.45 -5.83 -8.03
N GLY A 63 -12.44 -4.95 -8.03
CA GLY A 63 -12.14 -3.98 -9.09
C GLY A 63 -10.64 -3.83 -9.38
N PRO A 64 -10.19 -2.70 -9.98
CA PRO A 64 -8.79 -2.51 -10.35
C PRO A 64 -7.86 -2.50 -9.13
N ALA A 65 -6.77 -3.26 -9.19
CA ALA A 65 -5.72 -3.30 -8.18
C ALA A 65 -4.54 -2.40 -8.58
N PHE A 66 -4.24 -1.39 -7.77
CA PHE A 66 -3.17 -0.41 -8.04
C PHE A 66 -1.97 -0.64 -7.12
N VAL A 67 -0.76 -0.50 -7.67
CA VAL A 67 0.50 -0.54 -6.89
C VAL A 67 1.16 0.82 -6.98
N VAL A 68 1.40 1.46 -5.83
CA VAL A 68 2.10 2.74 -5.73
C VAL A 68 3.47 2.51 -5.08
N SER A 69 4.54 2.75 -5.84
CA SER A 69 5.91 2.69 -5.33
C SER A 69 6.38 4.10 -4.96
N LEU A 70 6.69 4.31 -3.68
CA LEU A 70 7.32 5.54 -3.20
C LEU A 70 8.83 5.46 -3.48
N LEU A 71 9.26 5.85 -4.68
CA LEU A 71 10.69 6.03 -4.96
C LEU A 71 11.17 7.34 -4.32
N GLY A 72 12.32 7.32 -3.65
CA GLY A 72 13.00 8.53 -3.19
C GLY A 72 13.55 9.27 -4.40
N GLY A 73 13.22 10.56 -4.54
CA GLY A 73 13.97 11.43 -5.44
C GLY A 73 15.37 11.59 -4.87
N MET A 74 16.39 11.51 -5.73
CA MET A 74 17.72 11.97 -5.42
C MET A 74 17.67 13.50 -5.39
N ASP A 75 17.62 14.05 -4.19
CA ASP A 75 18.07 15.39 -3.89
C ASP A 75 19.31 15.25 -2.98
#